data_AF-A0A3C1VUU5-F1
#
_entry.id   AF-A0A3C1VUU5-F1
#
_cell.length_a   1.000
_cell.length_b   1.000
_cell.length_c   1.000
_cell.angle_alpha   90.00
_cell.angle_beta   90.00
_cell.angle_gamma   90.00
#
_symmetry.space_group_name_H-M   'P 1'
#
loop_
_entity.id
_entity.type
_entity.pdbx_description
1 polymer ?
#
loop_
_entity_poly.entity_id
_entity_poly.type
_entity_poly.pdbx_seq_one_letter_code
_entity_poly.pdbx_strand_id
1 'polypeptide(L)'
;MDELATRHTSYWAAIDWNTFIGPSPDRAKYGLSNAPGFQAWPERVRGNYDSPGWTANGVEPWGLQPDPIGADGNLFFRGWLNLVLSIYKYVSGDDKWEQPWQIAGYENEHFEWTQPAIVEHLQQQYLDHPEGPHCENTKIWPFCNAAAGLGIYLSDQLGVTNAHGVFENWIEFMKDSYMGINGQNQIEWMTLYYDPLEQFKVNTPGVTAAGAGVAFYLLPQSTEIATQIYDAMANSNGWRDASRDVRPSALGMAIAKSLGDETVYEKLRAAAEQYSEPRWFGDDMEKFGWWFNNGEPYPRGQGAAQQMVNEIAEGSWKDAFSVKHLDKYTAPTLEGVDYPALGVDRAWNDKTTGALHIGTYAADRNAERRPTSWRVTNLPDAANAVVLQDGVRNSDVEVVDANTIRVHTDNQR
;
A
#
# COMPACT_ATOMS: atom_id res chain seq x y z
N MET A 1 5.44 10.02 5.36
CA MET A 1 4.89 8.77 5.93
C MET A 1 4.16 8.98 7.25
N ASP A 2 4.70 9.74 8.22
CA ASP A 2 4.05 9.92 9.53
C ASP A 2 2.62 10.49 9.45
N GLU A 3 2.42 11.52 8.60
CA GLU A 3 1.09 12.10 8.40
C GLU A 3 0.10 11.09 7.82
N LEU A 4 0.55 10.23 6.89
CA LEU A 4 -0.28 9.18 6.31
C LEU A 4 -0.69 8.16 7.39
N ALA A 5 0.26 7.71 8.22
CA ALA A 5 0.00 6.78 9.32
C ALA A 5 -0.97 7.40 10.34
N THR A 6 -0.74 8.65 10.76
CA THR A 6 -1.61 9.37 11.69
C THR A 6 -3.01 9.58 11.15
N ARG A 7 -3.17 9.86 9.84
CA ARG A 7 -4.51 9.93 9.22
C ARG A 7 -5.22 8.58 9.25
N HIS A 8 -4.50 7.47 9.10
CA HIS A 8 -5.05 6.11 9.15
C HIS A 8 -5.50 5.67 10.55
N THR A 9 -5.13 6.37 11.62
CA THR A 9 -5.61 6.10 12.99
C THR A 9 -6.80 6.99 13.39
N SER A 10 -7.27 7.87 12.50
CA SER A 10 -8.40 8.76 12.77
C SER A 10 -9.75 8.08 12.52
N TYR A 11 -10.81 8.63 13.10
CA TYR A 11 -12.20 8.18 12.88
C TYR A 11 -12.55 8.02 11.39
N TRP A 12 -12.05 8.94 10.54
CA TRP A 12 -12.34 8.94 9.11
C TRP A 12 -11.73 7.76 8.36
N ALA A 13 -10.67 7.16 8.88
CA ALA A 13 -10.06 6.00 8.26
C ALA A 13 -10.90 4.72 8.47
N ALA A 14 -11.69 4.67 9.55
CA ALA A 14 -12.61 3.57 9.86
C ALA A 14 -14.09 3.96 9.72
N ILE A 15 -14.40 5.00 8.92
CA ILE A 15 -15.75 5.56 8.84
C ILE A 15 -16.81 4.53 8.46
N ASP A 16 -16.51 3.64 7.51
CA ASP A 16 -17.47 2.64 7.07
C ASP A 16 -17.83 1.67 8.20
N TRP A 17 -16.86 1.32 9.07
CA TRP A 17 -17.12 0.50 10.25
C TRP A 17 -17.94 1.24 11.32
N ASN A 18 -17.67 2.53 11.47
CA ASN A 18 -18.31 3.38 12.48
C ASN A 18 -19.71 3.88 12.05
N THR A 19 -20.11 3.71 10.78
CA THR A 19 -21.36 4.29 10.26
C THR A 19 -22.27 3.33 9.52
N PHE A 20 -21.76 2.26 8.90
CA PHE A 20 -22.61 1.29 8.19
C PHE A 20 -23.10 0.20 9.15
N ILE A 21 -23.99 0.63 10.05
CA ILE A 21 -24.52 -0.19 11.14
C ILE A 21 -25.71 -1.05 10.69
N GLY A 22 -25.62 -2.35 10.94
CA GLY A 22 -26.63 -3.36 10.68
C GLY A 22 -26.87 -3.64 9.19
N PRO A 23 -28.00 -4.27 8.85
CA PRO A 23 -28.90 -3.70 7.86
C PRO A 23 -28.44 -2.87 6.66
N SER A 24 -27.83 -3.34 5.56
CA SER A 24 -27.80 -2.45 4.38
C SER A 24 -29.22 -2.01 4.02
N PRO A 25 -29.49 -0.69 3.90
CA PRO A 25 -30.82 -0.21 3.56
C PRO A 25 -31.19 -0.52 2.09
N ASP A 26 -30.22 -0.90 1.26
CA ASP A 26 -30.38 -1.11 -0.18
C ASP A 26 -30.37 -2.59 -0.60
N ARG A 27 -30.42 -3.55 0.34
CA ARG A 27 -30.38 -4.99 0.02
C ARG A 27 -31.42 -5.43 -1.02
N ALA A 28 -32.62 -4.87 -0.94
CA ALA A 28 -33.71 -5.14 -1.88
C ALA A 28 -33.49 -4.57 -3.29
N LYS A 29 -32.54 -3.64 -3.45
CA LYS A 29 -32.24 -2.92 -4.70
C LYS A 29 -30.94 -3.38 -5.37
N TYR A 30 -30.25 -4.36 -4.80
CA TYR A 30 -29.04 -4.91 -5.40
C TYR A 30 -29.33 -5.67 -6.70
N GLY A 31 -28.41 -5.53 -7.64
CA GLY A 31 -28.46 -6.13 -8.96
C GLY A 31 -27.09 -6.08 -9.64
N LEU A 32 -27.07 -6.41 -10.93
CA LEU A 32 -25.83 -6.56 -11.71
C LEU A 32 -24.97 -5.27 -11.77
N SER A 33 -25.58 -4.09 -11.63
CA SER A 33 -24.89 -2.81 -11.78
C SER A 33 -24.33 -2.23 -10.48
N ASN A 34 -24.79 -2.70 -9.31
CA ASN A 34 -24.48 -2.10 -8.01
C ASN A 34 -24.09 -3.11 -6.91
N ALA A 35 -24.02 -4.40 -7.24
CA ALA A 35 -23.56 -5.44 -6.31
C ALA A 35 -22.53 -6.37 -6.99
N PRO A 36 -21.23 -6.22 -6.69
CA PRO A 36 -20.18 -7.06 -7.25
C PRO A 36 -20.44 -8.55 -6.98
N GLY A 37 -20.53 -9.33 -8.05
CA GLY A 37 -20.76 -10.78 -7.98
C GLY A 37 -22.23 -11.20 -7.92
N PHE A 38 -23.20 -10.27 -8.02
CA PHE A 38 -24.64 -10.56 -7.91
C PHE A 38 -25.10 -11.71 -8.83
N GLN A 39 -24.54 -11.83 -10.03
CA GLN A 39 -24.86 -12.91 -10.97
C GLN A 39 -24.61 -14.30 -10.39
N ALA A 40 -23.65 -14.43 -9.48
CA ALA A 40 -23.30 -15.67 -8.81
C ALA A 40 -24.05 -15.88 -7.49
N TRP A 41 -24.86 -14.91 -7.04
CA TRP A 41 -25.59 -15.03 -5.79
C TRP A 41 -26.72 -16.05 -5.94
N PRO A 42 -26.82 -17.03 -5.02
CA PRO A 42 -27.97 -17.90 -4.91
C PRO A 42 -29.27 -17.11 -4.74
N GLU A 43 -30.36 -17.59 -5.33
CA GLU A 43 -31.66 -16.91 -5.25
C GLU A 43 -32.10 -16.66 -3.80
N ARG A 44 -31.81 -17.59 -2.88
CA ARG A 44 -32.17 -17.51 -1.46
C ARG A 44 -31.63 -16.27 -0.73
N VAL A 45 -30.51 -15.70 -1.17
CA VAL A 45 -29.87 -14.57 -0.48
C VAL A 45 -30.27 -13.21 -1.10
N ARG A 46 -30.83 -13.22 -2.31
CA ARG A 46 -31.14 -11.98 -3.05
C ARG A 46 -32.23 -11.19 -2.32
N GLY A 47 -32.00 -9.88 -2.18
CA GLY A 47 -32.91 -8.97 -1.49
C GLY A 47 -32.65 -8.85 0.02
N ASN A 48 -31.93 -9.80 0.64
CA ASN A 48 -31.66 -9.83 2.08
C ASN A 48 -30.16 -9.90 2.43
N TYR A 49 -29.28 -9.93 1.45
CA TYR A 49 -27.82 -10.02 1.60
C TYR A 49 -27.14 -8.65 1.47
N ASP A 50 -26.20 -8.34 2.37
CA ASP A 50 -25.34 -7.16 2.24
C ASP A 50 -24.36 -7.35 1.09
N SER A 51 -24.36 -6.41 0.15
CA SER A 51 -23.36 -6.40 -0.93
C SER A 51 -21.97 -6.11 -0.36
N PRO A 52 -20.90 -6.65 -0.98
CA PRO A 52 -19.57 -6.06 -0.92
C PRO A 52 -19.57 -4.53 -0.85
N GLY A 53 -18.75 -3.95 0.03
CA GLY A 53 -18.69 -2.51 0.29
C GLY A 53 -19.62 -1.99 1.38
N TRP A 54 -20.51 -2.82 1.94
CA TRP A 54 -21.27 -2.49 3.16
C TRP A 54 -20.72 -3.33 4.33
N THR A 55 -20.14 -2.69 5.34
CA THR A 55 -19.44 -3.39 6.44
C THR A 55 -20.38 -4.18 7.35
N ALA A 56 -21.62 -3.71 7.49
CA ALA A 56 -22.68 -4.33 8.29
C ALA A 56 -22.32 -4.53 9.77
N ASN A 57 -21.58 -3.61 10.40
CA ASN A 57 -21.26 -3.69 11.83
C ASN A 57 -22.56 -3.72 12.66
N GLY A 58 -22.77 -4.70 13.54
CA GLY A 58 -24.06 -4.86 14.23
C GLY A 58 -24.92 -6.04 13.77
N VAL A 59 -24.54 -6.73 12.69
CA VAL A 59 -25.26 -7.95 12.25
C VAL A 59 -24.82 -9.17 13.05
N GLU A 60 -25.77 -10.08 13.28
CA GLU A 60 -25.49 -11.40 13.84
C GLU A 60 -24.53 -12.20 12.94
N PRO A 61 -23.67 -13.08 13.51
CA PRO A 61 -23.61 -13.46 14.93
C PRO A 61 -22.74 -12.55 15.83
N TRP A 62 -22.06 -11.56 15.25
CA TRP A 62 -21.07 -10.76 16.00
C TRP A 62 -21.68 -9.59 16.77
N GLY A 63 -22.84 -9.10 16.32
CA GLY A 63 -23.46 -7.93 16.91
C GLY A 63 -22.63 -6.66 16.66
N LEU A 64 -22.87 -5.63 17.47
CA LEU A 64 -22.20 -4.33 17.33
C LEU A 64 -20.82 -4.38 17.97
N GLN A 65 -19.78 -4.08 17.19
CA GLN A 65 -18.40 -4.07 17.63
C GLN A 65 -17.84 -2.64 17.52
N PRO A 66 -17.64 -1.92 18.64
CA PRO A 66 -17.28 -0.52 18.61
C PRO A 66 -15.81 -0.29 18.23
N ASP A 67 -14.94 -1.27 18.46
CA ASP A 67 -13.51 -1.21 18.11
C ASP A 67 -13.30 -1.60 16.63
N PRO A 68 -12.86 -0.67 15.75
CA PRO A 68 -12.63 -0.97 14.35
C PRO A 68 -11.41 -1.87 14.10
N ILE A 69 -10.49 -2.00 15.05
CA ILE A 69 -9.34 -2.90 14.95
C ILE A 69 -9.71 -4.26 15.54
N GLY A 70 -10.25 -4.27 16.76
CA GLY A 70 -10.59 -5.50 17.50
C GLY A 70 -11.80 -6.27 16.99
N ALA A 71 -12.51 -5.76 15.99
CA ALA A 71 -13.64 -6.42 15.35
C ALA A 71 -13.28 -7.74 14.65
N ASP A 72 -14.25 -8.66 14.61
CA ASP A 72 -14.15 -9.92 13.85
C ASP A 72 -14.06 -9.67 12.34
N GLY A 73 -14.79 -8.65 11.87
CA GLY A 73 -14.68 -8.13 10.51
C GLY A 73 -13.59 -7.06 10.35
N ASN A 74 -13.84 -6.17 9.40
CA ASN A 74 -13.03 -4.97 9.10
C ASN A 74 -11.57 -5.23 8.68
N LEU A 75 -11.25 -6.42 8.14
CA LEU A 75 -9.87 -6.74 7.74
C LEU A 75 -9.30 -5.76 6.71
N PHE A 76 -10.11 -5.17 5.81
CA PHE A 76 -9.59 -4.15 4.87
C PHE A 76 -9.01 -2.93 5.60
N PHE A 77 -9.57 -2.55 6.74
CA PHE A 77 -9.04 -1.46 7.52
C PHE A 77 -7.81 -1.93 8.31
N ARG A 78 -7.99 -2.95 9.16
CA ARG A 78 -6.93 -3.44 10.06
C ARG A 78 -5.69 -3.93 9.31
N GLY A 79 -5.88 -4.68 8.21
CA GLY A 79 -4.78 -5.21 7.41
C GLY A 79 -3.94 -4.11 6.76
N TRP A 80 -4.57 -3.11 6.15
CA TRP A 80 -3.85 -1.98 5.55
C TRP A 80 -3.27 -1.03 6.59
N LEU A 81 -3.95 -0.83 7.71
CA LEU A 81 -3.39 -0.10 8.84
C LEU A 81 -2.08 -0.76 9.29
N ASN A 82 -2.10 -2.06 9.58
CA ASN A 82 -0.89 -2.80 9.95
C ASN A 82 0.23 -2.67 8.91
N LEU A 83 -0.11 -2.77 7.62
CA LEU A 83 0.83 -2.58 6.53
C LEU A 83 1.44 -1.16 6.52
N VAL A 84 0.62 -0.12 6.69
CA VAL A 84 1.08 1.28 6.77
C VAL A 84 1.99 1.51 7.96
N LEU A 85 1.65 0.97 9.14
CA LEU A 85 2.47 1.09 10.35
C LEU A 85 3.81 0.34 10.20
N SER A 86 3.80 -0.83 9.56
CA SER A 86 5.02 -1.58 9.27
C SER A 86 5.91 -0.87 8.25
N ILE A 87 5.32 -0.26 7.20
CA ILE A 87 6.06 0.58 6.25
C ILE A 87 6.62 1.82 6.94
N TYR A 88 5.87 2.44 7.86
CA TYR A 88 6.38 3.54 8.67
C TYR A 88 7.65 3.11 9.41
N LYS A 89 7.61 2.00 10.15
CA LYS A 89 8.79 1.47 10.85
C LYS A 89 9.95 1.22 9.89
N TYR A 90 9.69 0.63 8.74
CA TYR A 90 10.75 0.38 7.75
C TYR A 90 11.35 1.68 7.18
N VAL A 91 10.56 2.72 6.97
CA VAL A 91 11.05 3.99 6.41
C VAL A 91 11.78 4.82 7.46
N SER A 92 11.23 4.97 8.66
CA SER A 92 11.75 5.88 9.69
C SER A 92 12.71 5.22 10.69
N GLY A 93 12.55 3.92 10.96
CA GLY A 93 13.20 3.23 12.09
C GLY A 93 12.56 3.52 13.46
N ASP A 94 11.61 4.46 13.50
CA ASP A 94 10.93 4.94 14.70
C ASP A 94 9.93 3.91 15.25
N ASP A 95 9.92 3.71 16.56
CA ASP A 95 9.05 2.78 17.30
C ASP A 95 7.74 3.41 17.80
N LYS A 96 7.39 4.63 17.36
CA LYS A 96 6.16 5.37 17.71
C LYS A 96 4.91 4.50 17.80
N TRP A 97 4.69 3.61 16.83
CA TRP A 97 3.49 2.77 16.76
C TRP A 97 3.61 1.43 17.48
N GLU A 98 4.81 1.08 17.95
CA GLU A 98 5.05 -0.03 18.89
C GLU A 98 4.73 0.40 20.34
N GLN A 99 4.72 1.70 20.61
CA GLN A 99 4.21 2.29 21.86
C GLN A 99 2.67 2.39 21.84
N PRO A 100 1.99 2.48 22.99
CA PRO A 100 0.53 2.62 23.04
C PRO A 100 0.00 3.90 22.38
N TRP A 101 -1.05 3.77 21.57
CA TRP A 101 -1.77 4.88 20.95
C TRP A 101 -3.28 4.55 20.86
N GLN A 102 -4.09 5.58 20.58
CA GLN A 102 -5.56 5.47 20.63
C GLN A 102 -6.16 5.56 19.22
N ILE A 103 -7.16 4.71 18.96
CA ILE A 103 -8.06 4.83 17.79
C ILE A 103 -9.46 5.20 18.23
N ALA A 104 -10.14 6.05 17.45
CA ALA A 104 -11.54 6.36 17.63
C ALA A 104 -12.43 5.29 16.95
N GLY A 105 -13.36 4.74 17.72
CA GLY A 105 -14.37 3.78 17.27
C GLY A 105 -15.78 4.34 17.20
N TYR A 106 -16.77 3.44 17.22
CA TYR A 106 -18.19 3.79 17.20
C TYR A 106 -18.55 4.70 18.37
N GLU A 107 -19.47 5.65 18.15
CA GLU A 107 -19.90 6.64 19.15
C GLU A 107 -18.76 7.39 19.88
N ASN A 108 -17.62 7.55 19.19
CA ASN A 108 -16.43 8.23 19.71
C ASN A 108 -15.82 7.52 20.94
N GLU A 109 -16.04 6.21 21.07
CA GLU A 109 -15.25 5.36 21.95
C GLU A 109 -13.77 5.35 21.53
N HIS A 110 -12.87 5.09 22.47
CA HIS A 110 -11.43 5.09 22.22
C HIS A 110 -10.82 3.77 22.69
N PHE A 111 -9.98 3.18 21.84
CA PHE A 111 -9.33 1.89 22.08
C PHE A 111 -7.83 2.04 21.98
N GLU A 112 -7.12 1.45 22.93
CA GLU A 112 -5.66 1.46 22.95
C GLU A 112 -5.10 0.29 22.15
N TRP A 113 -4.13 0.57 21.28
CA TRP A 113 -3.45 -0.43 20.48
C TRP A 113 -1.96 -0.15 20.40
N THR A 114 -1.21 -1.20 20.09
CA THR A 114 0.16 -1.14 19.57
C THR A 114 0.18 -1.91 18.25
N GLN A 115 1.10 -1.60 17.35
CA GLN A 115 1.24 -2.35 16.10
C GLN A 115 1.50 -3.86 16.35
N PRO A 116 2.34 -4.28 17.31
CA PRO A 116 2.46 -5.68 17.69
C PRO A 116 1.13 -6.32 18.14
N ALA A 117 0.30 -5.61 18.91
CA ALA A 117 -1.00 -6.12 19.34
C ALA A 117 -1.97 -6.31 18.16
N ILE A 118 -1.89 -5.45 17.13
CA ILE A 118 -2.66 -5.64 15.89
C ILE A 118 -2.23 -6.95 15.20
N VAL A 119 -0.93 -7.22 15.14
CA VAL A 119 -0.40 -8.46 14.55
C VAL A 119 -0.82 -9.68 15.36
N GLU A 120 -0.77 -9.63 16.69
CA GLU A 120 -1.24 -10.70 17.57
C GLU A 120 -2.73 -11.01 17.33
N HIS A 121 -3.55 -9.96 17.22
CA HIS A 121 -4.98 -10.13 16.92
C HIS A 121 -5.20 -10.75 15.53
N LEU A 122 -4.49 -10.28 14.49
CA LEU A 122 -4.54 -10.89 13.16
C LEU A 122 -4.10 -12.36 13.20
N GLN A 123 -3.03 -12.67 13.93
CA GLN A 123 -2.52 -14.01 14.09
C GLN A 123 -3.58 -14.94 14.68
N GLN A 124 -4.24 -14.50 15.76
CA GLN A 124 -5.31 -15.25 16.39
C GLN A 124 -6.48 -15.50 15.43
N GLN A 125 -6.89 -14.49 14.66
CA GLN A 125 -7.96 -14.67 13.68
C GLN A 125 -7.62 -15.68 12.58
N TYR A 126 -6.38 -15.71 12.08
CA TYR A 126 -5.96 -16.75 11.12
C TYR A 126 -5.92 -18.14 11.74
N LEU A 127 -5.60 -18.26 13.03
CA LEU A 127 -5.62 -19.55 13.73
C LEU A 127 -7.05 -20.06 13.94
N ASP A 128 -7.98 -19.16 14.29
CA ASP A 128 -9.39 -19.50 14.51
C ASP A 128 -10.14 -19.72 13.19
N HIS A 129 -9.72 -19.03 12.13
CA HIS A 129 -10.32 -19.07 10.80
C HIS A 129 -9.27 -19.35 9.71
N PRO A 130 -8.89 -20.63 9.50
CA PRO A 130 -7.94 -21.01 8.46
C PRO A 130 -8.37 -20.58 7.03
N GLU A 131 -9.66 -20.38 6.81
CA GLU A 131 -10.21 -19.84 5.57
C GLU A 131 -9.88 -18.35 5.33
N GLY A 132 -9.41 -17.65 6.36
CA GLY A 132 -9.01 -16.24 6.36
C GLY A 132 -9.98 -15.34 7.15
N PRO A 133 -9.50 -14.28 7.83
CA PRO A 133 -10.38 -13.35 8.52
C PRO A 133 -11.32 -12.59 7.57
N HIS A 134 -12.41 -12.10 8.16
CA HIS A 134 -13.49 -11.41 7.46
C HIS A 134 -13.11 -9.96 7.10
N CYS A 135 -13.33 -9.58 5.84
CA CYS A 135 -13.07 -8.24 5.32
C CYS A 135 -14.19 -7.26 5.72
N GLU A 136 -15.37 -7.37 5.13
CA GLU A 136 -16.61 -6.90 5.76
C GLU A 136 -17.16 -8.00 6.66
N ASN A 137 -18.20 -7.71 7.45
CA ASN A 137 -18.91 -8.78 8.15
C ASN A 137 -19.38 -9.83 7.14
N THR A 138 -19.22 -11.09 7.55
CA THR A 138 -19.54 -12.32 6.80
C THR A 138 -18.66 -12.63 5.58
N LYS A 139 -17.83 -11.71 5.05
CA LYS A 139 -17.18 -11.92 3.75
C LYS A 139 -15.67 -12.02 3.84
N ILE A 140 -15.11 -13.10 3.32
CA ILE A 140 -13.67 -13.32 3.23
C ILE A 140 -13.20 -13.03 1.81
N TRP A 141 -12.23 -12.14 1.70
CA TRP A 141 -11.66 -11.73 0.41
C TRP A 141 -10.19 -12.11 0.34
N PRO A 142 -9.77 -12.87 -0.69
CA PRO A 142 -8.35 -13.11 -0.94
C PRO A 142 -7.54 -11.83 -1.06
N PHE A 143 -8.13 -10.77 -1.60
CA PHE A 143 -7.50 -9.45 -1.71
C PHE A 143 -7.16 -8.85 -0.33
N CYS A 144 -8.13 -8.85 0.61
CA CYS A 144 -7.92 -8.28 1.93
C CYS A 144 -6.91 -9.09 2.75
N ASN A 145 -7.01 -10.42 2.67
CA ASN A 145 -6.10 -11.32 3.33
C ASN A 145 -4.66 -11.17 2.81
N ALA A 146 -4.47 -11.09 1.48
CA ALA A 146 -3.15 -10.88 0.90
C ALA A 146 -2.48 -9.59 1.42
N ALA A 147 -3.21 -8.48 1.53
CA ALA A 147 -2.68 -7.23 2.07
C ALA A 147 -2.37 -7.33 3.57
N ALA A 148 -3.25 -7.96 4.37
CA ALA A 148 -3.02 -8.18 5.79
C ALA A 148 -1.77 -9.05 6.05
N GLY A 149 -1.61 -10.13 5.28
CA GLY A 149 -0.41 -10.96 5.29
C GLY A 149 0.86 -10.17 5.00
N LEU A 150 0.82 -9.24 4.04
CA LEU A 150 1.99 -8.42 3.70
C LEU A 150 2.40 -7.51 4.85
N GLY A 151 1.44 -7.00 5.62
CA GLY A 151 1.71 -6.25 6.84
C GLY A 151 2.40 -7.10 7.90
N ILE A 152 1.92 -8.32 8.15
CA ILE A 152 2.55 -9.26 9.09
C ILE A 152 3.96 -9.63 8.60
N TYR A 153 4.11 -9.95 7.32
CA TYR A 153 5.39 -10.26 6.68
C TYR A 153 6.41 -9.16 6.94
N LEU A 154 6.07 -7.89 6.66
CA LEU A 154 6.99 -6.79 6.85
C LEU A 154 7.34 -6.59 8.33
N SER A 155 6.36 -6.73 9.24
CA SER A 155 6.59 -6.64 10.69
C SER A 155 7.59 -7.70 11.18
N ASP A 156 7.45 -8.94 10.71
CA ASP A 156 8.38 -10.03 10.99
C ASP A 156 9.78 -9.79 10.40
N GLN A 157 9.86 -9.33 9.14
CA GLN A 157 11.15 -9.01 8.50
C GLN A 157 11.90 -7.87 9.22
N LEU A 158 11.18 -6.97 9.89
CA LEU A 158 11.75 -5.90 10.72
C LEU A 158 12.11 -6.37 12.14
N GLY A 159 11.80 -7.62 12.50
CA GLY A 159 12.05 -8.18 13.82
C GLY A 159 11.11 -7.66 14.91
N VAL A 160 9.97 -7.08 14.53
CA VAL A 160 8.96 -6.57 15.48
C VAL A 160 8.08 -7.71 16.00
N THR A 161 7.74 -8.66 15.12
CA THR A 161 6.90 -9.84 15.43
C THR A 161 7.48 -11.13 14.83
N ASN A 162 6.79 -12.25 15.03
CA ASN A 162 7.09 -13.53 14.39
C ASN A 162 5.79 -14.32 14.18
N ALA A 163 4.90 -13.81 13.33
CA ALA A 163 3.54 -14.32 13.14
C ALA A 163 3.21 -14.74 11.70
N HIS A 164 4.04 -14.41 10.70
CA HIS A 164 3.73 -14.59 9.28
C HIS A 164 3.48 -16.04 8.88
N GLY A 165 4.05 -17.01 9.60
CA GLY A 165 3.81 -18.44 9.36
C GLY A 165 2.33 -18.85 9.42
N VAL A 166 1.46 -18.14 10.16
CA VAL A 166 0.02 -18.46 10.13
C VAL A 166 -0.65 -18.03 8.82
N PHE A 167 -0.14 -16.97 8.18
CA PHE A 167 -0.60 -16.54 6.87
C PHE A 167 -0.16 -17.51 5.78
N GLU A 168 1.01 -18.14 5.90
CA GLU A 168 1.43 -19.20 4.96
C GLU A 168 0.45 -20.39 4.95
N ASN A 169 -0.14 -20.74 6.10
CA ASN A 169 -1.19 -21.76 6.15
C ASN A 169 -2.44 -21.32 5.36
N TRP A 170 -2.80 -20.04 5.42
CA TRP A 170 -3.89 -19.49 4.62
C TRP A 170 -3.58 -19.51 3.11
N ILE A 171 -2.32 -19.33 2.70
CA ILE A 171 -1.93 -19.48 1.29
C ILE A 171 -2.21 -20.90 0.79
N GLU A 172 -1.90 -21.92 1.59
CA GLU A 172 -2.22 -23.31 1.23
C GLU A 172 -3.73 -23.52 1.16
N PHE A 173 -4.50 -22.99 2.12
CA PHE A 173 -5.96 -23.01 2.05
C PHE A 173 -6.49 -22.33 0.77
N MET A 174 -5.96 -21.16 0.41
CA MET A 174 -6.37 -20.41 -0.76
C MET A 174 -6.13 -21.22 -2.05
N LYS A 175 -4.97 -21.89 -2.18
CA LYS A 175 -4.66 -22.72 -3.36
C LYS A 175 -5.70 -23.82 -3.55
N ASP A 176 -6.14 -24.45 -2.47
CA ASP A 176 -7.10 -25.56 -2.52
C ASP A 176 -8.56 -25.09 -2.63
N SER A 177 -8.89 -23.95 -2.04
CA SER A 177 -10.28 -23.54 -1.82
C SER A 177 -10.71 -22.30 -2.60
N TYR A 178 -9.79 -21.43 -3.00
CA TYR A 178 -10.08 -20.15 -3.64
C TYR A 178 -9.54 -20.04 -5.06
N MET A 179 -8.99 -21.11 -5.61
CA MET A 179 -8.67 -21.21 -7.03
C MET A 179 -8.81 -22.63 -7.54
N GLY A 180 -9.07 -22.75 -8.83
CA GLY A 180 -9.02 -24.03 -9.54
C GLY A 180 -7.82 -24.03 -10.46
N ILE A 181 -6.93 -25.00 -10.29
CA ILE A 181 -5.76 -25.18 -11.15
C ILE A 181 -5.93 -26.50 -11.92
N ASN A 182 -5.81 -26.45 -13.25
CA ASN A 182 -5.95 -27.64 -14.08
C ASN A 182 -4.67 -28.48 -14.16
N GLY A 183 -4.73 -29.62 -14.86
CA GLY A 183 -3.59 -30.53 -15.04
C GLY A 183 -2.41 -29.94 -15.81
N GLN A 184 -2.57 -28.76 -16.44
CA GLN A 184 -1.52 -27.98 -17.09
C GLN A 184 -0.98 -26.86 -16.20
N ASN A 185 -1.34 -26.85 -14.91
CA ASN A 185 -0.96 -25.82 -13.94
C ASN A 185 -1.50 -24.41 -14.26
N GLN A 186 -2.64 -24.32 -14.95
CA GLN A 186 -3.28 -23.06 -15.32
C GLN A 186 -4.47 -22.77 -14.40
N ILE A 187 -4.64 -21.50 -14.01
CA ILE A 187 -5.77 -21.06 -13.20
C ILE A 187 -7.04 -21.01 -14.08
N GLU A 188 -8.01 -21.86 -13.78
CA GLU A 188 -9.31 -21.93 -14.45
C GLU A 188 -10.35 -21.01 -13.84
N TRP A 189 -10.25 -20.74 -12.54
CA TRP A 189 -11.11 -19.82 -11.82
C TRP A 189 -10.43 -19.36 -10.54
N MET A 190 -10.86 -18.20 -10.04
CA MET A 190 -10.44 -17.66 -8.75
C MET A 190 -11.64 -17.08 -8.00
N THR A 191 -11.68 -17.28 -6.69
CA THR A 191 -12.70 -16.72 -5.80
C THR A 191 -12.49 -15.22 -5.63
N LEU A 192 -13.55 -14.44 -5.86
CA LEU A 192 -13.61 -13.01 -5.56
C LEU A 192 -13.79 -12.79 -4.05
N TYR A 193 -14.79 -13.47 -3.48
CA TYR A 193 -14.98 -13.59 -2.03
C TYR A 193 -15.78 -14.85 -1.69
N TYR A 194 -15.67 -15.24 -0.42
CA TYR A 194 -16.40 -16.34 0.20
C TYR A 194 -17.23 -15.82 1.37
N ASP A 195 -18.48 -16.25 1.48
CA ASP A 195 -19.27 -16.06 2.69
C ASP A 195 -19.49 -17.42 3.38
N PRO A 196 -18.83 -17.70 4.52
CA PRO A 196 -19.01 -18.95 5.26
C PRO A 196 -20.36 -19.06 5.96
N LEU A 197 -21.03 -17.96 6.30
CA LEU A 197 -22.34 -18.02 6.97
C LEU A 197 -23.44 -18.37 5.98
N GLU A 198 -23.43 -17.73 4.82
CA GLU A 198 -24.38 -18.01 3.73
C GLU A 198 -23.95 -19.19 2.85
N GLN A 199 -22.75 -19.73 3.10
CA GLN A 199 -22.18 -20.92 2.46
C GLN A 199 -22.14 -20.82 0.93
N PHE A 200 -21.60 -19.72 0.40
CA PHE A 200 -21.35 -19.61 -1.05
C PHE A 200 -20.11 -18.80 -1.38
N LYS A 201 -19.51 -19.11 -2.52
CA LYS A 201 -18.37 -18.40 -3.09
C LYS A 201 -18.80 -17.68 -4.36
N VAL A 202 -18.31 -16.46 -4.55
CA VAL A 202 -18.38 -15.80 -5.85
C VAL A 202 -17.09 -16.13 -6.59
N ASN A 203 -17.16 -17.10 -7.50
CA ASN A 203 -16.03 -17.49 -8.35
C ASN A 203 -16.09 -16.75 -9.68
N THR A 204 -14.92 -16.39 -10.20
CA THR A 204 -14.77 -15.79 -11.51
C THR A 204 -13.93 -16.71 -12.40
N PRO A 205 -14.31 -16.93 -13.68
CA PRO A 205 -13.47 -17.69 -14.62
C PRO A 205 -12.11 -17.01 -14.84
N GLY A 206 -11.05 -17.81 -14.84
CA GLY A 206 -9.66 -17.37 -14.90
C GLY A 206 -9.29 -16.45 -13.75
N VAL A 207 -8.43 -15.47 -14.05
CA VAL A 207 -8.02 -14.42 -13.12
C VAL A 207 -8.60 -13.08 -13.57
N THR A 208 -9.48 -12.51 -12.77
CA THR A 208 -10.08 -11.18 -13.02
C THR A 208 -9.23 -10.05 -12.41
N ALA A 209 -9.67 -8.80 -12.54
CA ALA A 209 -9.00 -7.64 -11.93
C ALA A 209 -8.77 -7.79 -10.41
N ALA A 210 -9.63 -8.51 -9.70
CA ALA A 210 -9.43 -8.81 -8.29
C ALA A 210 -8.16 -9.65 -8.04
N GLY A 211 -7.82 -10.55 -8.97
CA GLY A 211 -6.58 -11.32 -8.91
C GLY A 211 -5.32 -10.48 -9.12
N ALA A 212 -5.43 -9.34 -9.83
CA ALA A 212 -4.32 -8.37 -9.92
C ALA A 212 -3.96 -7.82 -8.54
N GLY A 213 -4.98 -7.49 -7.75
CA GLY A 213 -4.81 -7.04 -6.36
C GLY A 213 -4.19 -8.11 -5.48
N VAL A 214 -4.66 -9.35 -5.59
CA VAL A 214 -4.09 -10.50 -4.85
C VAL A 214 -2.61 -10.69 -5.22
N ALA A 215 -2.29 -10.81 -6.51
CA ALA A 215 -0.92 -10.98 -6.97
C ALA A 215 0.00 -9.83 -6.51
N PHE A 216 -0.49 -8.58 -6.58
CA PHE A 216 0.27 -7.42 -6.14
C PHE A 216 0.70 -7.52 -4.68
N TYR A 217 -0.21 -7.84 -3.76
CA TYR A 217 0.11 -7.97 -2.34
C TYR A 217 0.84 -9.27 -1.99
N LEU A 218 0.64 -10.35 -2.75
CA LEU A 218 1.38 -11.60 -2.54
C LEU A 218 2.80 -11.54 -3.07
N LEU A 219 3.09 -10.73 -4.09
CA LEU A 219 4.38 -10.75 -4.78
C LEU A 219 5.60 -10.69 -3.85
N PRO A 220 5.63 -9.84 -2.81
CA PRO A 220 6.80 -9.76 -1.94
C PRO A 220 6.90 -10.88 -0.89
N GLN A 221 5.78 -11.50 -0.51
CA GLN A 221 5.71 -12.48 0.60
C GLN A 221 5.46 -13.93 0.13
N SER A 222 5.03 -14.12 -1.11
CA SER A 222 4.68 -15.41 -1.72
C SER A 222 4.84 -15.32 -3.24
N THR A 223 6.07 -15.03 -3.70
CA THR A 223 6.37 -14.71 -5.11
C THR A 223 5.89 -15.78 -6.10
N GLU A 224 5.99 -17.06 -5.77
CA GLU A 224 5.65 -18.15 -6.70
C GLU A 224 4.18 -18.11 -7.13
N ILE A 225 3.26 -18.11 -6.16
CA ILE A 225 1.82 -18.05 -6.45
C ILE A 225 1.42 -16.71 -7.07
N ALA A 226 2.03 -15.60 -6.64
CA ALA A 226 1.81 -14.29 -7.25
C ALA A 226 2.22 -14.27 -8.73
N THR A 227 3.33 -14.92 -9.08
CA THR A 227 3.80 -15.07 -10.46
C THR A 227 2.82 -15.91 -11.27
N GLN A 228 2.31 -17.01 -10.71
CA GLN A 228 1.32 -17.84 -11.40
C GLN A 228 0.03 -17.06 -11.70
N ILE A 229 -0.46 -16.26 -10.74
CA ILE A 229 -1.64 -15.40 -10.92
C ILE A 229 -1.34 -14.34 -12.00
N TYR A 230 -0.17 -13.70 -11.97
CA TYR A 230 0.27 -12.75 -12.98
C TYR A 230 0.34 -13.38 -14.39
N ASP A 231 0.94 -14.56 -14.53
CA ASP A 231 1.06 -15.24 -15.82
C ASP A 231 -0.32 -15.56 -16.41
N ALA A 232 -1.25 -16.03 -15.59
CA ALA A 232 -2.62 -16.28 -16.00
C ALA A 232 -3.32 -14.99 -16.47
N MET A 233 -3.10 -13.86 -15.80
CA MET A 233 -3.62 -12.56 -16.22
C MET A 233 -2.97 -12.06 -17.51
N ALA A 234 -1.64 -12.13 -17.62
CA ALA A 234 -0.90 -11.64 -18.77
C ALA A 234 -1.30 -12.39 -20.05
N ASN A 235 -1.54 -13.70 -19.93
CA ASN A 235 -2.02 -14.54 -21.02
C ASN A 235 -3.48 -14.23 -21.38
N SER A 236 -4.40 -14.19 -20.39
CA SER A 236 -5.83 -14.00 -20.64
C SER A 236 -6.17 -12.61 -21.20
N ASN A 237 -5.45 -11.58 -20.75
CA ASN A 237 -5.60 -10.22 -21.25
C ASN A 237 -4.81 -9.94 -22.54
N GLY A 238 -4.03 -10.92 -23.04
CA GLY A 238 -3.24 -10.78 -24.26
C GLY A 238 -2.09 -9.78 -24.14
N TRP A 239 -1.56 -9.58 -22.93
CA TRP A 239 -0.43 -8.68 -22.70
C TRP A 239 0.84 -9.17 -23.43
N ARG A 240 1.02 -10.49 -23.54
CA ARG A 240 2.14 -11.11 -24.27
C ARG A 240 1.93 -11.27 -25.78
N ASP A 241 0.73 -10.97 -26.30
CA ASP A 241 0.46 -11.01 -27.73
C ASP A 241 0.82 -9.67 -28.37
N ALA A 242 1.92 -9.61 -29.13
CA ALA A 242 2.40 -8.39 -29.77
C ALA A 242 1.39 -7.76 -30.75
N SER A 243 0.44 -8.53 -31.28
CA SER A 243 -0.54 -8.06 -32.26
C SER A 243 -1.80 -7.43 -31.65
N ARG A 244 -1.98 -7.58 -30.33
CA ARG A 244 -3.22 -7.22 -29.65
C ARG A 244 -3.10 -5.91 -28.88
N ASP A 245 -4.01 -4.99 -29.12
CA ASP A 245 -4.15 -3.79 -28.28
C ASP A 245 -4.57 -4.18 -26.86
N VAL A 246 -4.03 -3.47 -25.86
CA VAL A 246 -4.30 -3.73 -24.44
C VAL A 246 -4.85 -2.51 -23.74
N ARG A 247 -5.64 -2.74 -22.69
CA ARG A 247 -6.06 -1.68 -21.77
C ARG A 247 -5.00 -1.48 -20.68
N PRO A 248 -4.91 -0.26 -20.09
CA PRO A 248 -4.01 -0.02 -18.96
C PRO A 248 -4.28 -0.96 -17.80
N SER A 249 -3.23 -1.34 -17.07
CA SER A 249 -3.34 -2.06 -15.80
C SER A 249 -2.22 -1.60 -14.88
N ALA A 250 -2.54 -0.74 -13.90
CA ALA A 250 -1.57 -0.19 -12.96
C ALA A 250 -0.85 -1.28 -12.16
N LEU A 251 -1.62 -2.24 -11.63
CA LEU A 251 -1.08 -3.36 -10.86
C LEU A 251 -0.33 -4.35 -11.76
N GLY A 252 -0.85 -4.63 -12.96
CA GLY A 252 -0.16 -5.48 -13.95
C GLY A 252 1.20 -4.92 -14.33
N MET A 253 1.29 -3.60 -14.52
CA MET A 253 2.54 -2.89 -14.82
C MET A 253 3.52 -2.97 -13.65
N ALA A 254 3.06 -2.75 -12.42
CA ALA A 254 3.90 -2.82 -11.22
C ALA A 254 4.45 -4.25 -10.99
N ILE A 255 3.63 -5.27 -11.23
CA ILE A 255 4.04 -6.67 -11.14
C ILE A 255 5.02 -7.03 -12.25
N ALA A 256 4.73 -6.65 -13.51
CA ALA A 256 5.62 -6.89 -14.65
C ALA A 256 7.01 -6.28 -14.43
N LYS A 257 7.08 -5.02 -13.98
CA LYS A 257 8.34 -4.36 -13.59
C LYS A 257 9.07 -5.14 -12.50
N SER A 258 8.36 -5.59 -11.48
CA SER A 258 8.94 -6.34 -10.36
C SER A 258 9.43 -7.75 -10.73
N LEU A 259 8.91 -8.33 -11.82
CA LEU A 259 9.32 -9.63 -12.34
C LEU A 259 10.32 -9.55 -13.50
N GLY A 260 10.66 -8.35 -14.00
CA GLY A 260 11.51 -8.17 -15.17
C GLY A 260 10.86 -8.61 -16.48
N ASP A 261 9.52 -8.48 -16.59
CA ASP A 261 8.79 -8.69 -17.84
C ASP A 261 8.68 -7.35 -18.60
N GLU A 262 9.82 -6.84 -19.07
CA GLU A 262 9.94 -5.55 -19.76
C GLU A 262 8.98 -5.41 -20.94
N THR A 263 8.70 -6.50 -21.66
CA THR A 263 7.80 -6.47 -22.81
C THR A 263 6.36 -6.15 -22.38
N VAL A 264 5.86 -6.80 -21.34
CA VAL A 264 4.53 -6.49 -20.80
C VAL A 264 4.52 -5.12 -20.14
N TYR A 265 5.56 -4.77 -19.39
CA TYR A 265 5.69 -3.46 -18.74
C TYR A 265 5.56 -2.31 -19.75
N GLU A 266 6.40 -2.29 -20.79
CA GLU A 266 6.39 -1.21 -21.79
C GLU A 266 5.06 -1.15 -22.56
N LYS A 267 4.46 -2.31 -22.84
CA LYS A 267 3.15 -2.37 -23.50
C LYS A 267 2.04 -1.78 -22.63
N LEU A 268 1.99 -2.11 -21.35
CA LEU A 268 1.01 -1.56 -20.40
C LEU A 268 1.27 -0.08 -20.12
N ARG A 269 2.53 0.35 -20.09
CA ARG A 269 2.92 1.76 -19.98
C ARG A 269 2.43 2.57 -21.16
N ALA A 270 2.67 2.10 -22.39
CA ALA A 270 2.16 2.77 -23.59
C ALA A 270 0.63 2.89 -23.59
N ALA A 271 -0.07 1.83 -23.16
CA ALA A 271 -1.51 1.88 -22.97
C ALA A 271 -1.92 2.92 -21.89
N ALA A 272 -1.23 2.96 -20.76
CA ALA A 272 -1.49 3.94 -19.69
C ALA A 272 -1.37 5.37 -20.23
N GLU A 273 -0.26 5.72 -20.88
CA GLU A 273 -0.02 7.02 -21.53
C GLU A 273 -1.15 7.39 -22.49
N GLN A 274 -1.60 6.45 -23.32
CA GLN A 274 -2.64 6.68 -24.30
C GLN A 274 -4.05 6.87 -23.69
N TYR A 275 -4.39 6.10 -22.66
CA TYR A 275 -5.77 5.99 -22.18
C TYR A 275 -6.04 6.62 -20.81
N SER A 276 -5.01 7.05 -20.08
CA SER A 276 -5.14 7.47 -18.68
C SER A 276 -4.85 8.96 -18.43
N GLU A 277 -4.57 9.74 -19.48
CA GLU A 277 -4.32 11.19 -19.43
C GLU A 277 -3.33 11.60 -18.32
N PRO A 278 -2.05 11.20 -18.41
CA PRO A 278 -1.02 11.73 -17.53
C PRO A 278 -0.80 13.20 -17.83
N ARG A 279 -0.81 14.05 -16.80
CA ARG A 279 -0.55 15.48 -16.99
C ARG A 279 0.07 16.12 -15.77
N TRP A 280 0.86 17.15 -16.05
CA TRP A 280 1.29 18.10 -15.05
C TRP A 280 0.16 19.11 -14.76
N PHE A 281 0.07 19.59 -13.52
CA PHE A 281 -0.93 20.52 -13.04
C PHE A 281 -0.40 21.32 -11.84
N GLY A 282 -1.19 22.27 -11.34
CA GLY A 282 -0.75 23.24 -10.33
C GLY A 282 -0.49 24.61 -10.97
N ASP A 283 -0.23 25.62 -10.15
CA ASP A 283 -0.09 27.01 -10.63
C ASP A 283 1.16 27.16 -11.53
N ASP A 284 2.19 26.34 -11.29
CA ASP A 284 3.47 26.36 -12.00
C ASP A 284 3.77 25.03 -12.71
N MET A 285 2.76 24.17 -12.92
CA MET A 285 2.89 22.82 -13.49
C MET A 285 3.84 21.92 -12.68
N GLU A 286 3.80 22.07 -11.36
CA GLU A 286 4.70 21.43 -10.39
C GLU A 286 4.22 20.08 -9.87
N LYS A 287 2.97 19.70 -10.14
CA LYS A 287 2.34 18.44 -9.68
C LYS A 287 2.06 17.54 -10.86
N PHE A 288 2.08 16.24 -10.65
CA PHE A 288 1.78 15.23 -11.67
C PHE A 288 0.67 14.29 -11.22
N GLY A 289 -0.14 13.79 -12.17
CA GLY A 289 -1.17 12.79 -11.89
C GLY A 289 -1.85 12.23 -13.14
N TRP A 290 -2.80 11.33 -12.91
CA TRP A 290 -3.51 10.57 -13.95
C TRP A 290 -5.04 10.82 -13.87
N TRP A 291 -5.69 11.11 -15.01
CA TRP A 291 -7.07 11.64 -15.06
C TRP A 291 -8.13 10.71 -15.66
N PHE A 292 -7.72 9.71 -16.44
CA PHE A 292 -8.60 8.67 -16.98
C PHE A 292 -9.76 9.19 -17.86
N ASN A 293 -9.62 10.35 -18.54
CA ASN A 293 -10.62 10.92 -19.45
C ASN A 293 -11.98 11.25 -18.81
N ASN A 294 -12.02 11.51 -17.49
CA ASN A 294 -13.27 11.82 -16.79
C ASN A 294 -13.71 13.29 -16.91
N GLY A 295 -12.88 14.17 -17.47
CA GLY A 295 -13.19 15.61 -17.58
C GLY A 295 -13.14 16.37 -16.25
N GLU A 296 -12.41 15.85 -15.25
CA GLU A 296 -12.34 16.42 -13.90
C GLU A 296 -11.17 17.43 -13.74
N PRO A 297 -11.29 18.42 -12.84
CA PRO A 297 -10.21 19.40 -12.61
C PRO A 297 -8.99 18.80 -11.89
N TYR A 298 -9.18 17.76 -11.09
CA TYR A 298 -8.15 17.12 -10.26
C TYR A 298 -8.11 15.60 -10.51
N PRO A 299 -6.97 14.92 -10.30
CA PRO A 299 -6.87 13.50 -10.59
C PRO A 299 -7.68 12.69 -9.57
N ARG A 300 -8.30 11.59 -9.99
CA ARG A 300 -9.04 10.72 -9.06
C ARG A 300 -8.10 9.96 -8.14
N GLY A 301 -8.33 10.12 -6.83
CA GLY A 301 -7.46 9.60 -5.77
C GLY A 301 -7.04 8.14 -5.94
N GLN A 302 -7.98 7.19 -5.98
CA GLN A 302 -7.63 5.75 -5.98
C GLN A 302 -6.92 5.30 -7.27
N GLY A 303 -7.48 5.61 -8.44
CA GLY A 303 -6.88 5.21 -9.72
C GLY A 303 -5.54 5.88 -9.95
N ALA A 304 -5.43 7.18 -9.66
CA ALA A 304 -4.17 7.90 -9.79
C ALA A 304 -3.13 7.36 -8.80
N ALA A 305 -3.50 7.10 -7.54
CA ALA A 305 -2.60 6.52 -6.55
C ALA A 305 -2.04 5.15 -6.97
N GLN A 306 -2.88 4.28 -7.56
CA GLN A 306 -2.41 3.01 -8.13
C GLN A 306 -1.42 3.23 -9.27
N GLN A 307 -1.67 4.19 -10.16
CA GLN A 307 -0.74 4.49 -11.25
C GLN A 307 0.57 5.10 -10.76
N MET A 308 0.53 5.93 -9.71
CA MET A 308 1.72 6.57 -9.13
C MET A 308 2.78 5.57 -8.64
N VAL A 309 2.39 4.33 -8.30
CA VAL A 309 3.35 3.24 -7.97
C VAL A 309 4.35 3.00 -9.10
N ASN A 310 3.94 3.24 -10.35
CA ASN A 310 4.76 3.02 -11.54
C ASN A 310 5.63 4.22 -11.93
N GLU A 311 5.46 5.39 -11.29
CA GLU A 311 6.31 6.57 -11.48
C GLU A 311 7.62 6.49 -10.68
N ILE A 312 7.76 5.47 -9.84
CA ILE A 312 8.99 5.23 -9.10
C ILE A 312 10.08 4.80 -10.10
N ALA A 313 11.12 5.61 -10.24
CA ALA A 313 12.21 5.35 -11.20
C ALA A 313 12.98 4.06 -10.86
N GLU A 314 13.48 3.96 -9.63
CA GLU A 314 14.36 2.88 -9.17
C GLU A 314 13.65 1.89 -8.24
N GLY A 315 14.07 0.62 -8.32
CA GLY A 315 13.49 -0.46 -7.53
C GLY A 315 12.13 -0.93 -8.05
N SER A 316 11.50 -1.78 -7.25
CA SER A 316 10.25 -2.45 -7.59
C SER A 316 9.37 -2.63 -6.35
N TRP A 317 8.09 -2.97 -6.56
CA TRP A 317 7.18 -3.27 -5.46
C TRP A 317 7.71 -4.42 -4.59
N LYS A 318 8.26 -5.47 -5.21
CA LYS A 318 8.88 -6.58 -4.50
C LYS A 318 10.09 -6.14 -3.67
N ASP A 319 10.96 -5.30 -4.24
CA ASP A 319 12.16 -4.83 -3.53
C ASP A 319 11.83 -3.97 -2.31
N ALA A 320 10.72 -3.23 -2.33
CA ALA A 320 10.29 -2.39 -1.22
C ALA A 320 10.06 -3.17 0.09
N PHE A 321 9.83 -4.49 0.02
CA PHE A 321 9.62 -5.36 1.19
C PHE A 321 10.77 -6.34 1.43
N SER A 322 11.92 -6.14 0.77
CA SER A 322 13.11 -6.99 0.95
C SER A 322 13.98 -6.59 2.15
N VAL A 323 13.54 -5.59 2.93
CA VAL A 323 14.18 -5.08 4.17
C VAL A 323 15.69 -4.85 3.97
N LYS A 324 16.01 -4.08 2.94
CA LYS A 324 17.38 -3.66 2.63
C LYS A 324 17.67 -2.30 3.29
N HIS A 325 18.95 -1.94 3.36
CA HIS A 325 19.40 -0.60 3.76
C HIS A 325 19.01 -0.18 5.19
N LEU A 326 18.94 -1.12 6.14
CA LEU A 326 18.60 -0.81 7.55
C LEU A 326 19.63 0.07 8.26
N ASP A 327 20.86 0.10 7.75
CA ASP A 327 21.89 1.02 8.20
C ASP A 327 21.53 2.50 8.05
N LYS A 328 20.51 2.83 7.24
CA LYS A 328 19.99 4.20 7.07
C LYS A 328 19.55 4.83 8.39
N TYR A 329 19.11 4.03 9.38
CA TYR A 329 18.63 4.56 10.67
C TYR A 329 19.73 5.19 11.52
N THR A 330 20.99 4.81 11.28
CA THR A 330 22.15 5.36 12.00
C THR A 330 23.07 6.17 11.09
N ALA A 331 22.73 6.28 9.80
CA ALA A 331 23.56 6.98 8.83
C ALA A 331 23.37 8.51 8.95
N PRO A 332 24.36 9.30 8.51
CA PRO A 332 24.19 10.73 8.34
C PRO A 332 22.91 11.04 7.55
N THR A 333 22.08 11.94 8.09
CA THR A 333 20.71 12.16 7.60
C THR A 333 20.45 13.63 7.34
N LEU A 334 19.89 13.93 6.16
CA LEU A 334 19.43 15.27 5.80
C LEU A 334 18.08 15.55 6.49
N GLU A 335 18.01 16.64 7.24
CA GLU A 335 16.82 17.06 7.99
C GLU A 335 16.54 18.56 7.83
N GLY A 336 15.31 18.97 8.14
CA GLY A 336 14.92 20.38 8.18
C GLY A 336 14.90 21.07 6.81
N VAL A 337 14.61 20.31 5.75
CA VAL A 337 14.43 20.84 4.39
C VAL A 337 13.23 21.78 4.36
N ASP A 338 13.42 22.99 3.83
CA ASP A 338 12.40 24.03 3.68
C ASP A 338 11.45 23.73 2.50
N TYR A 339 10.69 22.64 2.60
CA TYR A 339 9.70 22.27 1.57
C TYR A 339 8.40 23.08 1.75
N PRO A 340 7.77 23.61 0.67
CA PRO A 340 8.03 23.34 -0.74
C PRO A 340 8.99 24.33 -1.43
N ALA A 341 9.71 25.19 -0.72
CA ALA A 341 10.66 26.11 -1.36
C ALA A 341 11.88 25.36 -1.93
N LEU A 342 12.43 24.43 -1.16
CA LEU A 342 13.55 23.56 -1.51
C LEU A 342 13.07 22.11 -1.68
N GLY A 343 13.35 21.52 -2.84
CA GLY A 343 13.17 20.10 -3.11
C GLY A 343 14.50 19.35 -2.99
N VAL A 344 14.41 18.03 -2.72
CA VAL A 344 15.55 17.11 -2.69
C VAL A 344 15.32 16.05 -3.76
N ASP A 345 16.24 15.95 -4.72
CA ASP A 345 16.21 14.91 -5.76
C ASP A 345 17.18 13.74 -5.48
N ARG A 346 18.11 13.94 -4.54
CA ARG A 346 19.09 12.95 -4.12
C ARG A 346 19.48 13.15 -2.66
N ALA A 347 19.46 12.07 -1.89
CA ALA A 347 20.08 11.99 -0.57
C ALA A 347 20.60 10.55 -0.37
N TRP A 348 21.90 10.34 -0.57
CA TRP A 348 22.49 9.00 -0.57
C TRP A 348 23.80 8.94 0.20
N ASN A 349 23.90 7.98 1.13
CA ASN A 349 25.11 7.69 1.89
C ASN A 349 26.01 6.71 1.12
N ASP A 350 27.14 7.19 0.60
CA ASP A 350 28.20 6.36 0.04
C ASP A 350 29.16 5.92 1.13
N LYS A 351 29.00 4.66 1.58
CA LYS A 351 29.88 4.06 2.58
C LYS A 351 31.31 3.86 2.12
N THR A 352 31.54 3.76 0.81
CA THR A 352 32.88 3.50 0.26
C THR A 352 33.76 4.73 0.42
N THR A 353 33.18 5.90 0.17
CA THR A 353 33.88 7.18 0.26
C THR A 353 33.66 7.90 1.59
N GLY A 354 32.66 7.47 2.37
CA GLY A 354 32.26 8.14 3.62
C GLY A 354 31.54 9.46 3.36
N ALA A 355 30.90 9.61 2.20
CA ALA A 355 30.24 10.84 1.78
C ALA A 355 28.71 10.71 1.77
N LEU A 356 28.02 11.73 2.26
CA LEU A 356 26.59 11.93 2.03
C LEU A 356 26.41 12.84 0.81
N HIS A 357 25.84 12.30 -0.26
CA HIS A 357 25.52 13.04 -1.47
C HIS A 357 24.12 13.64 -1.38
N ILE A 358 24.02 14.96 -1.53
CA ILE A 358 22.77 15.71 -1.48
C ILE A 358 22.60 16.47 -2.80
N GLY A 359 21.45 16.31 -3.44
CA GLY A 359 21.00 17.08 -4.59
C GLY A 359 19.71 17.82 -4.23
N THR A 360 19.69 19.13 -4.51
CA THR A 360 18.56 20.01 -4.19
C THR A 360 18.18 20.87 -5.37
N TYR A 361 16.91 21.24 -5.47
CA TYR A 361 16.37 22.12 -6.51
C TYR A 361 15.31 23.08 -5.93
N ALA A 362 15.03 24.19 -6.60
CA ALA A 362 13.94 25.09 -6.24
C ALA A 362 12.60 24.43 -6.59
N ALA A 363 11.93 23.88 -5.59
CA ALA A 363 10.61 23.25 -5.77
C ALA A 363 9.50 24.29 -5.98
N ASP A 364 9.64 25.48 -5.38
CA ASP A 364 8.92 26.69 -5.77
C ASP A 364 9.85 27.60 -6.56
N ARG A 365 9.54 27.82 -7.84
CA ARG A 365 10.34 28.68 -8.72
C ARG A 365 10.38 30.13 -8.25
N ASN A 366 9.37 30.59 -7.52
CA ASN A 366 9.35 31.93 -6.95
C ASN A 366 10.32 32.06 -5.76
N ALA A 367 10.78 30.93 -5.22
CA ALA A 367 11.77 30.86 -4.15
C ALA A 367 13.20 30.68 -4.66
N GLU A 368 13.44 30.62 -5.98
CA GLU A 368 14.80 30.51 -6.56
C GLU A 368 15.72 31.61 -5.99
N ARG A 369 16.94 31.22 -5.59
CA ARG A 369 17.96 32.11 -5.00
C ARG A 369 17.58 32.77 -3.66
N ARG A 370 16.48 32.37 -3.03
CA ARG A 370 16.21 32.78 -1.64
C ARG A 370 17.13 32.02 -0.70
N PRO A 371 17.72 32.69 0.31
CA PRO A 371 18.47 32.01 1.36
C PRO A 371 17.60 31.01 2.11
N THR A 372 18.18 29.86 2.42
CA THR A 372 17.58 28.79 3.21
C THR A 372 18.65 28.07 4.03
N SER A 373 18.23 27.10 4.85
CA SER A 373 19.15 26.25 5.59
C SER A 373 18.54 24.89 5.86
N TRP A 374 19.37 23.87 5.93
CA TRP A 374 19.01 22.51 6.33
C TRP A 374 20.13 21.93 7.20
N ARG A 375 19.89 20.75 7.79
CA ARG A 375 20.83 20.13 8.73
C ARG A 375 21.24 18.75 8.24
N VAL A 376 22.45 18.34 8.63
CA VAL A 376 22.86 16.95 8.59
C VAL A 376 23.06 16.48 10.02
N THR A 377 22.29 15.48 10.44
CA THR A 377 22.37 14.83 11.75
C THR A 377 23.10 13.50 11.63
N ASN A 378 23.36 12.84 12.76
CA ASN A 378 24.01 11.52 12.85
C ASN A 378 25.41 11.48 12.19
N LEU A 379 26.12 12.61 12.15
CA LEU A 379 27.51 12.62 11.73
C LEU A 379 28.38 11.95 12.80
N PRO A 380 29.42 11.19 12.40
CA PRO A 380 30.36 10.61 13.36
C PRO A 380 31.19 11.68 14.07
N ASP A 381 31.48 12.79 13.39
CA ASP A 381 32.20 13.95 13.93
C ASP A 381 31.83 15.21 13.12
N ALA A 382 30.96 16.05 13.68
CA ALA A 382 30.50 17.27 13.02
C ALA A 382 31.60 18.33 12.89
N ALA A 383 32.58 18.36 13.81
CA ALA A 383 33.63 19.38 13.82
C ALA A 383 34.62 19.20 12.67
N ASN A 384 34.78 17.96 12.18
CA ASN A 384 35.65 17.63 11.05
C ASN A 384 34.88 17.41 9.74
N ALA A 385 33.57 17.62 9.71
CA ALA A 385 32.78 17.50 8.50
C ALA A 385 33.19 18.55 7.44
N VAL A 386 33.27 18.13 6.18
CA VAL A 386 33.58 19.01 5.05
C VAL A 386 32.39 19.01 4.09
N VAL A 387 31.83 20.20 3.84
CA VAL A 387 30.75 20.38 2.88
C VAL A 387 31.32 20.95 1.59
N LEU A 388 31.03 20.28 0.48
CA LEU A 388 31.34 20.74 -0.86
C LEU A 388 30.02 21.08 -1.57
N GLN A 389 29.87 22.34 -1.97
CA GLN A 389 28.77 22.81 -2.81
C GLN A 389 29.30 22.93 -4.24
N ASP A 390 28.76 22.11 -5.15
CA ASP A 390 29.19 22.04 -6.56
C ASP A 390 30.71 21.88 -6.74
N GLY A 391 31.33 21.09 -5.85
CA GLY A 391 32.77 20.83 -5.85
C GLY A 391 33.63 21.90 -5.18
N VAL A 392 33.04 23.00 -4.70
CA VAL A 392 33.72 24.08 -3.98
C VAL A 392 33.41 23.97 -2.49
N ARG A 393 34.42 24.16 -1.63
CA ARG A 393 34.21 24.11 -0.18
C ARG A 393 33.24 25.22 0.27
N ASN A 394 32.13 24.83 0.88
CA ASN A 394 31.21 25.77 1.52
C ASN A 394 31.77 26.14 2.90
N SER A 395 32.00 27.43 3.14
CA SER A 395 32.46 27.96 4.44
C SER A 395 31.31 28.38 5.36
N ASP A 396 30.09 28.49 4.84
CA ASP A 396 28.89 28.89 5.57
C ASP A 396 28.18 27.65 6.16
N VAL A 397 28.91 26.97 7.05
CA VAL A 397 28.48 25.76 7.75
C VAL A 397 28.67 25.98 9.24
N GLU A 398 27.60 25.79 10.00
CA GLU A 398 27.57 25.91 11.45
C GLU A 398 27.64 24.51 12.08
N VAL A 399 28.57 24.29 13.01
CA VAL A 399 28.56 23.09 13.86
C VAL A 399 27.56 23.33 14.99
N VAL A 400 26.44 22.60 14.97
CA VAL A 400 25.35 22.77 15.93
C VAL A 400 25.66 22.01 17.23
N ASP A 401 26.16 20.79 17.11
CA ASP A 401 26.61 19.93 18.20
C ASP A 401 27.65 18.92 17.70
N ALA A 402 27.99 17.91 18.50
CA ALA A 402 29.01 16.91 18.16
C ALA A 402 28.69 16.06 16.91
N ASN A 403 27.41 15.93 16.54
CA ASN A 403 26.92 15.03 15.50
C ASN A 403 26.06 15.74 14.45
N THR A 404 25.91 17.07 14.56
CA THR A 404 25.04 17.86 13.69
C THR A 404 25.74 19.09 13.13
N ILE A 405 25.60 19.29 11.82
CA ILE A 405 25.91 20.57 11.16
C ILE A 405 24.64 21.20 10.57
N ARG A 406 24.64 22.52 10.42
CA ARG A 406 23.68 23.28 9.63
C ARG A 406 24.39 23.87 8.42
N VAL A 407 23.82 23.67 7.25
CA VAL A 407 24.33 24.19 5.98
C VAL A 407 23.44 25.33 5.54
N HIS A 408 24.04 26.50 5.33
CA HIS A 408 23.38 27.64 4.73
C HIS A 408 23.63 27.63 3.22
N THR A 409 22.56 27.79 2.44
CA THR A 409 22.60 27.82 0.97
C THR A 409 21.44 28.68 0.46
N ASP A 410 21.45 28.98 -0.82
CA ASP A 410 20.27 29.47 -1.52
C ASP A 410 19.53 28.31 -2.20
N ASN A 411 18.24 28.49 -2.51
CA ASN A 411 17.48 27.57 -3.35
C ASN A 411 18.10 27.51 -4.76
N GLN A 412 18.75 26.38 -5.06
CA GLN A 412 19.44 26.14 -6.32
C GLN A 412 18.44 25.99 -7.48
N ARG A 413 18.89 26.35 -8.68
CA ARG A 413 18.05 26.37 -9.88
C ARG A 413 17.73 24.98 -10.41
#